data_AF-A0A959TPP7-F1
#
_entry.id   AF-A0A959TPP7-F1
#
_cell.length_a   1.000
_cell.length_b   1.000
_cell.length_c   1.000
_cell.angle_alpha   90.00
_cell.angle_beta   90.00
_cell.angle_gamma   90.00
#
_symmetry.space_group_name_H-M   'P 1'
#
loop_
_entity.id
_entity.type
_entity.pdbx_description
1 polymer ?
#
loop_
_entity_poly.entity_id
_entity_poly.type
_entity_poly.pdbx_seq_one_letter_code
_entity_poly.pdbx_strand_id
1 'polypeptide(L)'
;MEGALTIYVPIIVVFYGGQLIWKERDPKMDGIINALPMATRTGLLAKLSALIGIVLVVYLFATLAGMTTQLLNGYTRLQPGVYLTYFIVPGVVNFAFWAALAILVHVMVNNKYLGYFVFIILFILNIFGWSAVDVSSNLVRLNGSSGLTYSDMNGFGPFLKGWLFFKGYWLLFAALLIYKAYLYMVRGNDTAWKWRIRNAMGRLKGSWPMAALIGGAW
;
A
#
# COMPACT_ATOMS: atom_id res chain seq x y z
N MET A 1 -2.36 -16.10 -14.48
CA MET A 1 -1.98 -14.67 -14.39
C MET A 1 -1.73 -14.22 -12.94
N GLU A 2 -2.46 -14.75 -11.95
CA GLU A 2 -2.24 -14.40 -10.53
C GLU A 2 -0.81 -14.64 -10.05
N GLY A 3 -0.23 -15.82 -10.31
CA GLY A 3 1.10 -16.17 -9.81
C GLY A 3 2.25 -15.24 -10.26
N ALA A 4 2.20 -14.71 -11.48
CA ALA A 4 3.23 -13.80 -11.97
C ALA A 4 3.13 -12.42 -11.32
N LEU A 5 1.92 -11.84 -11.27
CA LEU A 5 1.70 -10.49 -10.73
C LEU A 5 1.95 -10.42 -9.23
N THR A 6 1.76 -11.50 -8.48
CA THR A 6 2.09 -11.55 -7.05
C THR A 6 3.54 -11.19 -6.75
N ILE A 7 4.49 -11.50 -7.64
CA ILE A 7 5.91 -11.17 -7.49
C ILE A 7 6.21 -9.75 -7.98
N TYR A 8 5.58 -9.31 -9.08
CA TYR A 8 5.84 -7.98 -9.63
C TYR A 8 5.22 -6.85 -8.81
N VAL A 9 4.06 -7.08 -8.19
CA VAL A 9 3.37 -6.09 -7.35
C VAL A 9 4.27 -5.50 -6.26
N PRO A 10 4.94 -6.26 -5.37
CA PRO A 10 5.81 -5.70 -4.34
C PRO A 10 7.01 -4.93 -4.90
N ILE A 11 7.54 -5.35 -6.07
CA ILE A 11 8.60 -4.62 -6.78
C ILE A 11 8.09 -3.24 -7.24
N ILE A 12 6.92 -3.20 -7.85
CA ILE A 12 6.26 -1.96 -8.28
C ILE A 12 5.98 -1.07 -7.06
N VAL A 13 5.41 -1.63 -5.99
CA VAL A 13 5.13 -0.91 -4.74
C VAL A 13 6.38 -0.21 -4.24
N VAL A 14 7.45 -0.97 -4.04
CA VAL A 14 8.64 -0.41 -3.40
C VAL A 14 9.27 0.61 -4.32
N PHE A 15 9.45 0.27 -5.60
CA PHE A 15 10.11 1.12 -6.57
C PHE A 15 9.39 2.46 -6.72
N TYR A 16 8.12 2.45 -7.11
CA TYR A 16 7.36 3.68 -7.33
C TYR A 16 7.05 4.41 -6.03
N GLY A 17 6.81 3.68 -4.92
CA GLY A 17 6.66 4.29 -3.59
C GLY A 17 7.89 5.10 -3.19
N GLY A 18 9.07 4.52 -3.38
CA GLY A 18 10.35 5.21 -3.17
C GLY A 18 10.53 6.41 -4.10
N GLN A 19 10.40 6.21 -5.42
CA GLN A 19 10.59 7.30 -6.39
C GLN A 19 9.66 8.48 -6.11
N LEU A 20 8.42 8.22 -5.71
CA LEU A 20 7.44 9.27 -5.46
C LEU A 20 7.71 10.08 -4.19
N ILE A 21 8.23 9.44 -3.13
CA ILE A 21 8.67 10.13 -1.91
C ILE A 21 9.93 10.96 -2.19
N TRP A 22 10.85 10.41 -2.98
CA TRP A 22 12.15 11.03 -3.28
C TRP A 22 12.14 11.98 -4.47
N LYS A 23 11.06 12.03 -5.26
CA LYS A 23 10.87 12.89 -6.45
C LYS A 23 11.25 14.36 -6.20
N GLU A 24 10.97 14.86 -5.00
CA GLU A 24 11.22 16.26 -4.63
C GLU A 24 12.60 16.43 -3.97
N ARG A 25 13.11 15.40 -3.29
CA ARG A 25 14.35 15.44 -2.50
C ARG A 25 15.59 15.21 -3.36
N ASP A 26 15.51 14.28 -4.32
CA ASP A 26 16.61 13.96 -5.23
C ASP A 26 17.09 15.19 -6.03
N PRO A 27 16.20 16.01 -6.63
CA PRO A 27 16.61 17.25 -7.31
C PRO A 27 16.75 18.45 -6.36
N LYS A 28 16.69 18.28 -5.03
CA LYS A 28 16.72 19.37 -4.03
C LYS A 28 15.62 20.42 -4.21
N MET A 29 14.46 20.00 -4.72
CA MET A 29 13.28 20.86 -4.92
C MET A 29 12.34 20.87 -3.71
N ASP A 30 12.62 20.06 -2.69
CA ASP A 30 11.84 19.95 -1.47
C ASP A 30 11.73 21.28 -0.73
N GLY A 31 12.77 22.13 -0.77
CA GLY A 31 12.70 23.50 -0.22
C GLY A 31 11.61 24.36 -0.88
N ILE A 32 11.51 24.32 -2.22
CA ILE A 32 10.51 25.06 -3.00
C ILE A 32 9.11 24.51 -2.71
N ILE A 33 8.95 23.17 -2.74
CA ILE A 33 7.67 22.52 -2.48
C ILE A 33 7.19 22.75 -1.04
N ASN A 34 8.11 22.80 -0.08
CA ASN A 34 7.79 23.08 1.32
C ASN A 34 7.37 24.54 1.57
N ALA A 35 7.75 25.48 0.71
CA ALA A 35 7.34 26.88 0.80
C ALA A 35 5.92 27.13 0.29
N LEU A 36 5.33 26.18 -0.46
CA LEU A 36 3.95 26.28 -0.93
C LEU A 36 2.96 26.20 0.26
N PRO A 37 1.85 26.96 0.23
CA PRO A 37 0.79 26.91 1.25
C PRO A 37 -0.08 25.64 1.13
N MET A 38 0.52 24.51 0.76
CA MET A 38 -0.14 23.22 0.67
C MET A 38 -0.07 22.51 2.02
N ALA A 39 -1.16 21.88 2.46
CA ALA A 39 -1.14 21.07 3.68
C ALA A 39 -0.25 19.82 3.51
N THR A 40 0.43 19.37 4.57
CA THR A 40 1.25 18.14 4.49
C THR A 40 0.41 16.89 4.20
N ARG A 41 -0.84 16.87 4.68
CA ARG A 41 -1.78 15.77 4.47
C ARG A 41 -2.15 15.62 2.99
N THR A 42 -2.42 16.73 2.30
CA THR A 42 -2.81 16.69 0.89
C THR A 42 -1.68 16.17 0.01
N GLY A 43 -0.43 16.59 0.28
CA GLY A 43 0.73 16.05 -0.42
C GLY A 43 0.92 14.54 -0.21
N LEU A 44 0.73 14.04 1.01
CA LEU A 44 0.82 12.61 1.31
C LEU A 44 -0.29 11.81 0.63
N LEU A 45 -1.54 12.30 0.70
CA LEU A 45 -2.69 11.66 0.06
C LEU A 45 -2.57 11.66 -1.47
N ALA A 46 -2.03 12.72 -2.06
CA ALA A 46 -1.74 12.78 -3.49
C ALA A 46 -0.68 11.74 -3.89
N LYS A 47 0.33 11.50 -3.05
CA LYS A 47 1.32 10.45 -3.29
C LYS A 47 0.69 9.05 -3.20
N LEU A 48 -0.16 8.82 -2.20
CA LEU A 48 -0.88 7.55 -2.06
C LEU A 48 -1.84 7.30 -3.23
N SER A 49 -2.62 8.31 -3.64
CA SER A 49 -3.56 8.19 -4.77
C SER A 49 -2.83 7.95 -6.09
N ALA A 50 -1.68 8.59 -6.31
CA ALA A 50 -0.85 8.32 -7.48
C ALA A 50 -0.34 6.87 -7.52
N LEU A 51 0.08 6.30 -6.39
CA LEU A 51 0.50 4.89 -6.33
C LEU A 51 -0.67 3.93 -6.63
N ILE A 52 -1.84 4.21 -6.07
CA ILE A 52 -3.06 3.44 -6.36
C ILE A 52 -3.41 3.56 -7.85
N GLY A 53 -3.30 4.75 -8.44
CA GLY A 53 -3.56 5.01 -9.85
C GLY A 53 -2.63 4.23 -10.78
N ILE A 54 -1.31 4.20 -10.49
CA ILE A 54 -0.33 3.41 -11.26
C ILE A 54 -0.77 1.95 -11.33
N VAL A 55 -1.21 1.40 -10.20
CA VAL A 55 -1.59 -0.01 -10.12
C VAL A 55 -2.90 -0.29 -10.79
N LEU A 56 -3.88 0.60 -10.62
CA LEU A 56 -5.14 0.50 -11.33
C LEU A 56 -4.89 0.42 -12.85
N VAL A 57 -4.00 1.26 -13.38
CA VAL A 57 -3.60 1.22 -14.78
C VAL A 57 -2.96 -0.13 -15.14
N VAL A 58 -2.02 -0.64 -14.34
CA VAL A 58 -1.40 -1.96 -14.58
C VAL A 58 -2.43 -3.08 -14.62
N TYR A 59 -3.38 -3.10 -13.67
CA TYR A 59 -4.43 -4.12 -13.60
C TYR A 59 -5.43 -4.01 -14.75
N LEU A 60 -5.74 -2.79 -15.22
CA LEU A 60 -6.56 -2.56 -16.41
C LEU A 60 -5.88 -3.11 -17.66
N PHE A 61 -4.60 -2.78 -17.88
CA PHE A 61 -3.83 -3.33 -19.00
C PHE A 61 -3.72 -4.86 -18.94
N ALA A 62 -3.47 -5.43 -17.76
CA ALA A 62 -3.43 -6.88 -17.58
C ALA A 62 -4.78 -7.54 -17.89
N THR A 63 -5.89 -6.89 -17.50
CA THR A 63 -7.25 -7.36 -17.80
C THR A 63 -7.53 -7.31 -19.31
N LEU A 64 -7.18 -6.20 -19.98
CA LEU A 64 -7.32 -6.08 -21.43
C LEU A 64 -6.50 -7.14 -22.18
N ALA A 65 -5.24 -7.34 -21.78
CA ALA A 65 -4.40 -8.38 -22.34
C ALA A 65 -5.01 -9.78 -22.11
N GLY A 66 -5.53 -10.05 -20.91
CA GLY A 66 -6.25 -11.29 -20.58
C GLY A 66 -7.45 -11.53 -21.49
N MET A 67 -8.33 -10.54 -21.65
CA MET A 67 -9.49 -10.63 -22.53
C MET A 67 -9.09 -10.83 -23.99
N THR A 68 -8.08 -10.12 -24.48
CA THR A 68 -7.54 -10.30 -25.83
C THR A 68 -7.04 -11.73 -26.04
N THR A 69 -6.27 -12.28 -25.07
CA THR A 69 -5.80 -13.67 -25.17
C THR A 69 -6.94 -14.69 -25.14
N GLN A 70 -8.02 -14.43 -24.39
CA GLN A 70 -9.21 -15.29 -24.41
C GLN A 70 -9.87 -15.31 -25.78
N LEU A 71 -10.06 -14.14 -26.39
CA LEU A 71 -10.61 -14.01 -27.74
C LEU A 71 -9.75 -14.71 -28.79
N LEU A 72 -8.43 -14.54 -28.73
CA LEU A 72 -7.49 -15.19 -29.67
C LEU A 72 -7.52 -16.73 -29.56
N ASN A 73 -7.80 -17.27 -28.37
CA ASN A 73 -7.95 -18.70 -28.15
C ASN A 73 -9.38 -19.22 -28.42
N GLY A 74 -10.25 -18.40 -29.04
CA GLY A 74 -11.61 -18.79 -29.40
C GLY A 74 -12.63 -18.74 -28.26
N TYR A 75 -12.26 -18.25 -27.08
CA TYR A 75 -13.18 -18.08 -25.95
C TYR A 75 -13.84 -16.69 -25.99
N THR A 76 -15.14 -16.66 -26.29
CA THR A 76 -15.89 -15.41 -26.51
C THR A 76 -16.75 -14.97 -25.33
N ARG A 77 -16.93 -15.82 -24.30
CA ARG A 77 -17.72 -15.51 -23.10
C ARG A 77 -16.90 -14.66 -22.12
N LEU A 78 -16.61 -13.42 -22.50
CA LEU A 78 -15.92 -12.45 -21.64
C LEU A 78 -16.80 -12.07 -20.46
N GLN A 79 -16.22 -12.03 -19.26
CA GLN A 79 -16.91 -11.67 -18.03
C GLN A 79 -16.21 -10.49 -17.33
N PRO A 80 -16.35 -9.25 -17.82
CA PRO A 80 -15.67 -8.08 -17.24
C PRO A 80 -15.98 -7.85 -15.76
N GLY A 81 -17.20 -8.16 -15.31
CA GLY A 81 -17.58 -8.05 -13.91
C GLY A 81 -16.76 -8.96 -12.98
N VAL A 82 -16.38 -10.15 -13.45
CA VAL A 82 -15.53 -11.07 -12.69
C VAL A 82 -14.09 -10.55 -12.65
N TYR A 83 -13.56 -10.03 -13.75
CA TYR A 83 -12.25 -9.36 -13.74
C TYR A 83 -12.21 -8.20 -12.75
N LEU A 84 -13.26 -7.37 -12.70
CA LEU A 84 -13.32 -6.26 -11.76
C LEU A 84 -13.33 -6.74 -10.30
N THR A 85 -14.18 -7.70 -9.98
CA THR A 85 -14.46 -8.11 -8.58
C THR A 85 -13.49 -9.15 -8.04
N TYR A 86 -12.95 -10.03 -8.88
CA TYR A 86 -12.02 -11.09 -8.48
C TYR A 86 -10.56 -10.65 -8.64
N PHE A 87 -10.24 -9.83 -9.62
CA PHE A 87 -8.85 -9.50 -9.97
C PHE A 87 -8.47 -8.05 -9.64
N ILE A 88 -9.17 -7.05 -10.19
CA ILE A 88 -8.80 -5.63 -10.03
C ILE A 88 -9.01 -5.16 -8.58
N VAL A 89 -10.22 -5.28 -8.04
CA VAL A 89 -10.55 -4.75 -6.71
C VAL A 89 -9.69 -5.42 -5.62
N PRO A 90 -9.60 -6.76 -5.54
CA PRO A 90 -8.73 -7.42 -4.57
C PRO A 90 -7.25 -7.08 -4.76
N GLY A 91 -6.80 -6.94 -6.01
CA GLY A 91 -5.43 -6.53 -6.34
C GLY A 91 -5.08 -5.14 -5.82
N VAL A 92 -5.95 -4.16 -6.08
CA VAL A 92 -5.77 -2.77 -5.62
C VAL A 92 -5.81 -2.68 -4.09
N VAL A 93 -6.75 -3.38 -3.43
CA VAL A 93 -6.83 -3.41 -1.96
C VAL A 93 -5.56 -4.01 -1.35
N ASN A 94 -5.08 -5.11 -1.91
CA ASN A 94 -3.81 -5.71 -1.50
C ASN A 94 -2.64 -4.74 -1.67
N PHE A 95 -2.58 -4.05 -2.81
CA PHE A 95 -1.52 -3.09 -3.10
C PHE A 95 -1.55 -1.90 -2.14
N ALA A 96 -2.73 -1.37 -1.83
CA ALA A 96 -2.88 -0.18 -0.99
C ALA A 96 -2.21 -0.34 0.39
N PHE A 97 -2.32 -1.52 0.99
CA PHE A 97 -1.62 -1.85 2.24
C PHE A 97 -0.10 -1.73 2.08
N TRP A 98 0.47 -2.40 1.07
CA TRP A 98 1.90 -2.41 0.83
C TRP A 98 2.43 -1.01 0.46
N ALA A 99 1.64 -0.23 -0.29
CA ALA A 99 1.93 1.16 -0.60
C ALA A 99 2.01 2.03 0.66
N ALA A 100 1.07 1.87 1.60
CA ALA A 100 1.10 2.57 2.87
C ALA A 100 2.35 2.23 3.69
N LEU A 101 2.74 0.95 3.72
CA LEU A 101 3.97 0.50 4.37
C LEU A 101 5.21 1.09 3.69
N ALA A 102 5.29 1.05 2.36
CA ALA A 102 6.42 1.60 1.60
C ALA A 102 6.59 3.10 1.83
N ILE A 103 5.49 3.85 1.81
CA ILE A 103 5.47 5.28 2.13
C ILE A 103 6.03 5.51 3.53
N LEU A 104 5.55 4.77 4.54
CA LEU A 104 6.05 4.91 5.91
C LEU A 104 7.55 4.64 6.00
N VAL A 105 8.04 3.55 5.39
CA VAL A 105 9.46 3.19 5.38
C VAL A 105 10.30 4.30 4.75
N HIS A 106 9.94 4.78 3.55
CA HIS A 106 10.70 5.84 2.87
C HIS A 106 10.56 7.22 3.53
N VAL A 107 9.49 7.46 4.29
CA VAL A 107 9.40 8.66 5.13
C VAL A 107 10.34 8.55 6.32
N MET A 108 10.37 7.40 7.01
CA MET A 108 11.19 7.19 8.21
C MET A 108 12.68 7.16 7.89
N VAL A 109 13.06 6.49 6.81
CA VAL A 109 14.45 6.29 6.42
C VAL A 109 14.95 7.48 5.59
N ASN A 110 15.97 8.19 6.08
CA ASN A 110 16.53 9.37 5.42
C ASN A 110 17.51 9.06 4.27
N ASN A 111 17.47 7.84 3.74
CA ASN A 111 18.30 7.41 2.61
C ASN A 111 17.45 6.55 1.67
N LYS A 112 17.42 6.90 0.38
CA LYS A 112 16.60 6.24 -0.65
C LYS A 112 16.89 4.75 -0.74
N TYR A 113 18.16 4.38 -0.83
CA TYR A 113 18.62 3.00 -0.97
C TYR A 113 18.35 2.18 0.31
N LEU A 114 18.58 2.79 1.48
CA LEU A 114 18.24 2.13 2.74
C LEU A 114 16.73 1.93 2.89
N GLY A 115 15.90 2.85 2.38
CA GLY A 115 14.45 2.69 2.35
C GLY A 115 14.01 1.47 1.54
N TYR A 116 14.60 1.28 0.35
CA TYR A 116 14.39 0.08 -0.46
C TYR A 116 14.80 -1.19 0.30
N PHE A 117 15.99 -1.18 0.89
CA PHE A 117 16.53 -2.31 1.64
C PHE A 117 15.64 -2.70 2.83
N VAL A 118 15.22 -1.73 3.65
CA VAL A 118 14.35 -1.96 4.81
C VAL A 118 13.01 -2.53 4.37
N PHE A 119 12.40 -2.01 3.31
CA PHE A 119 11.13 -2.53 2.83
C PHE A 119 11.27 -3.99 2.35
N ILE A 120 12.32 -4.31 1.61
CA ILE A 120 12.59 -5.67 1.13
C ILE A 120 12.76 -6.62 2.31
N ILE A 121 13.53 -6.25 3.35
CA ILE A 121 13.67 -7.06 4.56
C ILE A 121 12.32 -7.30 5.24
N LEU A 122 11.52 -6.26 5.43
CA LEU A 122 10.20 -6.40 6.05
C LEU A 122 9.30 -7.33 5.24
N PHE A 123 9.36 -7.24 3.90
CA PHE A 123 8.61 -8.12 3.01
C PHE A 123 9.07 -9.58 3.11
N ILE A 124 10.38 -9.84 3.08
CA ILE A 124 10.96 -11.18 3.22
C ILE A 124 10.64 -11.79 4.59
N LEU A 125 10.82 -11.02 5.68
CA LEU A 125 10.46 -11.46 7.02
C LEU A 125 8.98 -11.78 7.14
N ASN A 126 8.12 -11.03 6.43
CA ASN A 126 6.70 -11.33 6.42
C ASN A 126 6.36 -12.63 5.69
N ILE A 127 7.07 -12.99 4.62
CA ILE A 127 6.83 -14.23 3.87
C ILE A 127 7.37 -15.44 4.63
N PHE A 128 8.60 -15.36 5.15
CA PHE A 128 9.32 -16.53 5.69
C PHE A 128 9.45 -16.54 7.22
N GLY A 129 9.33 -15.39 7.88
CA GLY A 129 9.58 -15.29 9.32
C GLY A 129 8.52 -16.01 10.15
N TRP A 130 7.25 -15.95 9.75
CA TRP A 130 6.17 -16.56 10.53
C TRP A 130 6.22 -18.09 10.55
N SER A 131 6.66 -18.73 9.46
CA SER A 131 6.83 -20.18 9.43
C SER A 131 7.96 -20.65 10.34
N ALA A 132 9.01 -19.84 10.53
CA ALA A 132 10.13 -20.19 11.40
C ALA A 132 9.75 -20.19 12.90
N VAL A 133 8.70 -19.47 13.28
CA VAL A 133 8.19 -19.33 14.66
C VAL A 133 6.88 -20.12 14.86
N ASP A 134 6.52 -20.97 13.90
CA ASP A 134 5.29 -21.78 13.90
C ASP A 134 3.99 -20.96 14.08
N VAL A 135 3.96 -19.74 13.53
CA VAL A 135 2.80 -18.86 13.55
C VAL A 135 2.05 -18.95 12.22
N SER A 136 0.82 -19.46 12.28
CA SER A 136 -0.06 -19.65 11.11
C SER A 136 -1.21 -18.63 10.99
N SER A 137 -1.30 -17.66 11.91
CA SER A 137 -2.42 -16.71 11.94
C SER A 137 -2.34 -15.61 10.88
N ASN A 138 -3.45 -15.41 10.15
CA ASN A 138 -3.63 -14.32 9.17
C ASN A 138 -3.73 -12.92 9.81
N LEU A 139 -3.92 -12.83 11.13
CA LEU A 139 -3.93 -11.56 11.87
C LEU A 139 -2.53 -10.98 12.06
N VAL A 140 -1.52 -11.84 12.02
CA VAL A 140 -0.14 -11.46 12.32
C VAL A 140 0.68 -11.35 11.03
N ARG A 141 0.37 -12.20 10.05
CA ARG A 141 0.90 -12.10 8.68
C ARG A 141 0.37 -10.82 8.03
N LEU A 142 1.21 -9.78 7.94
CA LEU A 142 0.91 -8.52 7.25
C LEU A 142 0.15 -8.75 5.94
N ASN A 143 -1.00 -8.09 5.81
CA ASN A 143 -1.92 -8.20 4.67
C ASN A 143 -2.46 -9.63 4.40
N GLY A 144 -2.37 -10.53 5.38
CA GLY A 144 -2.92 -11.87 5.32
C GLY A 144 -4.43 -11.88 5.13
N SER A 145 -4.95 -12.95 4.52
CA SER A 145 -6.40 -13.12 4.32
C SER A 145 -6.77 -14.60 4.25
N SER A 146 -8.05 -14.90 4.41
CA SER A 146 -8.60 -16.26 4.25
C SER A 146 -8.53 -16.80 2.81
N GLY A 147 -8.06 -16.01 1.84
CA GLY A 147 -8.18 -16.30 0.42
C GLY A 147 -9.55 -15.92 -0.13
N LEU A 148 -9.60 -15.68 -1.44
CA LEU A 148 -10.82 -15.39 -2.19
C LEU A 148 -10.87 -16.38 -3.35
N THR A 149 -11.95 -17.14 -3.47
CA THR A 149 -12.15 -18.10 -4.56
C THR A 149 -13.48 -17.79 -5.22
N TYR A 150 -13.49 -17.79 -6.55
CA TYR A 150 -14.69 -17.57 -7.35
C TYR A 150 -15.02 -18.85 -8.12
N SER A 151 -16.30 -19.21 -8.18
CA SER A 151 -16.84 -20.29 -8.98
C SER A 151 -18.08 -19.83 -9.73
N ASP A 152 -18.23 -20.21 -11.00
CA ASP A 152 -19.43 -19.92 -11.78
C ASP A 152 -20.72 -20.46 -11.13
N MET A 153 -20.62 -21.50 -10.28
CA MET A 153 -21.77 -22.11 -9.60
C MET A 153 -22.17 -21.40 -8.31
N ASN A 154 -21.21 -20.83 -7.56
CA ASN A 154 -21.44 -20.31 -6.21
C ASN A 154 -21.01 -18.83 -6.03
N GLY A 155 -20.51 -18.21 -7.11
CA GLY A 155 -19.81 -16.93 -7.05
C GLY A 155 -18.67 -16.98 -6.04
N PHE A 156 -18.61 -15.97 -5.15
CA PHE A 156 -17.64 -15.92 -4.05
C PHE A 156 -18.03 -16.77 -2.82
N GLY A 157 -19.28 -17.24 -2.75
CA GLY A 157 -19.80 -18.09 -1.67
C GLY A 157 -19.40 -17.62 -0.25
N PRO A 158 -18.89 -18.53 0.60
CA PRO A 158 -18.51 -18.21 1.99
C PRO A 158 -17.19 -17.42 2.12
N PHE A 159 -16.36 -17.39 1.07
CA PHE A 159 -15.01 -16.80 1.13
C PHE A 159 -15.02 -15.27 1.24
N LEU A 160 -16.07 -14.63 0.71
CA LEU A 160 -16.16 -13.17 0.67
C LEU A 160 -16.16 -12.53 2.06
N LYS A 161 -16.93 -13.08 3.01
CA LYS A 161 -17.07 -12.50 4.35
C LYS A 161 -15.75 -12.53 5.12
N GLY A 162 -15.06 -13.68 5.10
CA GLY A 162 -13.74 -13.82 5.74
C GLY A 162 -12.71 -12.89 5.11
N TRP A 163 -12.70 -12.81 3.78
CA TRP A 163 -11.77 -11.93 3.06
C TRP A 163 -12.01 -10.46 3.40
N LEU A 164 -13.27 -10.00 3.40
CA LEU A 164 -13.64 -8.63 3.75
C LEU A 164 -13.25 -8.26 5.18
N PHE A 165 -13.40 -9.19 6.13
CA PHE A 165 -12.98 -8.96 7.52
C PHE A 165 -11.47 -8.72 7.61
N PHE A 166 -10.66 -9.63 7.06
CA PHE A 166 -9.21 -9.48 7.09
C PHE A 166 -8.73 -8.24 6.32
N LYS A 167 -9.36 -7.92 5.19
CA LYS A 167 -9.01 -6.70 4.43
C LYS A 167 -9.45 -5.43 5.14
N GLY A 168 -10.60 -5.40 5.79
CA GLY A 168 -11.01 -4.30 6.65
C GLY A 168 -10.00 -4.07 7.76
N TYR A 169 -9.64 -5.13 8.50
CA TYR A 169 -8.62 -5.11 9.54
C TYR A 169 -7.28 -4.53 9.06
N TRP A 170 -6.75 -5.05 7.95
CA TRP A 170 -5.46 -4.59 7.43
C TRP A 170 -5.52 -3.19 6.80
N LEU A 171 -6.64 -2.77 6.22
CA LEU A 171 -6.82 -1.41 5.71
C LEU A 171 -6.91 -0.38 6.84
N LEU A 172 -7.53 -0.72 7.98
CA LEU A 172 -7.50 0.09 9.18
C LEU A 172 -6.06 0.24 9.71
N PHE A 173 -5.29 -0.85 9.71
CA PHE A 173 -3.87 -0.78 10.02
C PHE A 173 -3.09 0.06 9.01
N ALA A 174 -3.39 -0.03 7.71
CA ALA A 174 -2.77 0.81 6.69
C ALA A 174 -3.07 2.30 6.91
N ALA A 175 -4.27 2.66 7.37
CA ALA A 175 -4.60 4.02 7.77
C ALA A 175 -3.72 4.50 8.94
N LEU A 176 -3.43 3.64 9.93
CA LEU A 176 -2.46 3.93 10.99
C LEU A 176 -1.04 4.15 10.43
N LEU A 177 -0.61 3.35 9.46
CA LEU A 177 0.71 3.51 8.81
C LEU A 177 0.80 4.87 8.09
N ILE A 178 -0.23 5.26 7.33
CA ILE A 178 -0.30 6.57 6.67
C ILE A 178 -0.33 7.71 7.68
N TYR A 179 -1.09 7.57 8.78
CA TYR A 179 -1.13 8.56 9.84
C TYR A 179 0.25 8.75 10.50
N LYS A 180 0.96 7.64 10.79
CA LYS A 180 2.36 7.69 11.26
C LYS A 180 3.27 8.36 10.23
N ALA A 181 3.12 8.05 8.94
CA ALA A 181 3.90 8.71 7.89
C ALA A 181 3.65 10.23 7.87
N TYR A 182 2.41 10.67 8.05
CA TYR A 182 2.06 12.09 8.16
C TYR A 182 2.76 12.78 9.35
N LEU A 183 2.80 12.13 10.53
CA LEU A 183 3.46 12.70 11.70
C LEU A 183 4.96 12.90 11.48
N TYR A 184 5.62 11.92 10.85
CA TYR A 184 7.08 11.91 10.66
C TYR A 184 7.55 12.56 9.35
N MET A 185 6.63 13.07 8.53
CA MET A 185 6.96 13.77 7.29
C MET A 185 7.73 15.07 7.58
N VAL A 186 8.99 15.13 7.16
CA VAL A 186 9.82 16.32 7.38
C VAL A 186 9.42 17.42 6.40
N ARG A 187 9.24 18.64 6.91
CA ARG A 187 9.18 19.88 6.13
C ARG A 187 10.31 20.78 6.63
N GLY A 188 11.21 21.20 5.74
CA GLY A 188 12.42 21.97 6.06
C GLY A 188 13.71 21.13 6.08
N ASN A 189 14.84 21.80 6.29
CA ASN A 189 16.19 21.20 6.17
C ASN A 189 16.64 20.40 7.40
N ASP A 190 15.94 20.51 8.53
CA ASP A 190 16.32 19.83 9.78
C ASP A 190 15.88 18.36 9.76
N THR A 191 16.79 17.49 9.35
CA THR A 191 16.57 16.04 9.24
C THR A 191 16.90 15.26 10.51
N ALA A 192 17.49 15.90 11.52
CA ALA A 192 17.91 15.25 12.75
C ALA A 192 16.72 14.64 13.53
N TRP A 193 16.91 13.42 14.03
CA TRP A 193 15.85 12.59 14.62
C TRP A 193 15.11 13.27 15.78
N LYS A 194 15.84 14.02 16.63
CA LYS A 194 15.25 14.79 17.75
C LYS A 194 14.19 15.79 17.27
N TRP A 195 14.46 16.49 16.18
CA TRP A 195 13.54 17.47 15.58
C TRP A 195 12.32 16.80 14.96
N ARG A 196 12.52 15.62 14.36
CA ARG A 196 11.41 14.83 13.79
C ARG A 196 10.41 14.39 14.87
N ILE A 197 10.90 13.92 16.01
CA ILE A 197 10.04 13.55 17.14
C ILE A 197 9.30 14.80 17.68
N ARG A 198 10.00 15.94 17.83
CA ARG A 198 9.37 17.19 18.29
C ARG A 198 8.25 17.65 17.35
N ASN A 199 8.48 17.62 16.04
CA ASN A 199 7.50 17.97 15.03
C ASN A 199 6.32 16.98 15.01
N ALA A 200 6.60 15.69 15.15
CA ALA A 200 5.57 14.65 15.26
C ALA A 200 4.68 14.87 16.49
N MET A 201 5.26 15.18 17.66
CA MET A 201 4.49 15.50 18.88
C MET A 201 3.63 16.75 18.71
N GLY A 202 4.16 17.80 18.07
CA GLY A 202 3.38 19.01 17.77
C GLY A 202 2.18 18.72 16.86
N ARG A 203 2.38 17.93 15.80
CA ARG A 203 1.31 17.50 14.89
C ARG A 203 0.30 16.57 15.55
N LEU A 204 0.75 15.68 16.43
CA LEU A 204 -0.12 14.78 17.17
C LEU A 204 -1.08 15.56 18.08
N LYS A 205 -0.57 16.55 18.83
CA LYS A 205 -1.41 17.43 19.66
C LYS A 205 -2.48 18.16 18.84
N GLY A 206 -2.12 18.68 17.67
CA GLY A 206 -3.07 19.35 16.77
C GLY A 206 -4.00 18.41 15.98
N SER A 207 -3.78 17.10 16.02
CA SER A 207 -4.56 16.11 15.26
C SER A 207 -5.05 14.93 16.11
N TRP A 208 -5.11 15.13 17.42
CA TRP A 208 -5.58 14.13 18.39
C TRP A 208 -6.93 13.47 18.04
N PRO A 209 -7.99 14.18 17.60
CA PRO A 209 -9.24 13.51 17.26
C PRO A 209 -9.08 12.53 16.09
N MET A 210 -8.19 12.82 15.13
CA MET A 210 -7.88 11.89 14.05
C MET A 210 -7.10 10.67 14.55
N ALA A 211 -6.17 10.86 15.49
CA ALA A 211 -5.46 9.75 16.13
C ALA A 211 -6.41 8.84 16.90
N ALA A 212 -7.34 9.42 17.67
CA ALA A 212 -8.33 8.68 18.45
C ALA A 212 -9.31 7.90 17.57
N LEU A 213 -9.76 8.49 16.45
CA LEU A 213 -10.65 7.79 15.51
C LEU A 213 -9.97 6.61 14.82
N ILE A 214 -8.77 6.82 14.26
CA ILE A 214 -8.07 5.75 13.53
C ILE A 214 -7.58 4.67 14.52
N GLY A 215 -7.10 5.08 15.69
CA GLY A 215 -6.64 4.17 16.74
C GLY A 215 -7.76 3.41 17.45
N GLY A 216 -8.94 4.01 17.61
CA GLY A 216 -10.10 3.34 18.19
C GLY A 216 -10.85 2.42 17.22
N ALA A 217 -10.64 2.60 15.91
CA ALA A 217 -11.25 1.77 14.88
C ALA A 217 -10.47 0.47 14.61
N TRP A 218 -9.18 0.41 14.97
CA TRP A 218 -8.31 -0.77 14.80
C TRP A 218 -8.13 -1.51 16.12
#